data_AF-A0A8S3QUC1-F1
#
_entry.id   AF-A0A8S3QUC1-F1
#
_cell.length_a   1.000
_cell.length_b   1.000
_cell.length_c   1.000
_cell.angle_alpha   90.00
_cell.angle_beta   90.00
_cell.angle_gamma   90.00
#
_symmetry.space_group_name_H-M   'P 1'
#
loop_
_entity.id
_entity.type
_entity.pdbx_description
1 polymer ?
#
loop_
_entity_poly.entity_id
_entity_poly.type
_entity_poly.pdbx_seq_one_letter_code
_entity_poly.pdbx_strand_id
1 'polypeptide(L)'
;MVWEINKIITDAADAKSKVLDHNTFRNLVNIDNSIQHNLKRLNENSNELADQSVKNKETRIKCRKRVDKQTVKLIKWYKILVHDLDIDKPGILAKLSAKDLISQNNNLVLTAEERTSKEKIRTLLGEIIRKNASSTYTAFLEFLKEDSQYVQYASKLEDTEISQFDQELLFIGRLFNKTFKHNNRK
;
A
#
# COMPACT_ATOMS: atom_id res chain seq x y z
N MET A 1 -37.51 -17.85 19.06
CA MET A 1 -36.26 -17.58 19.80
C MET A 1 -36.45 -17.21 21.27
N VAL A 2 -36.90 -16.00 21.65
CA VAL A 2 -37.06 -15.65 23.10
C VAL A 2 -38.12 -16.52 23.81
N TRP A 3 -39.17 -16.92 23.07
CA TRP A 3 -40.22 -17.80 23.58
C TRP A 3 -39.76 -19.24 23.85
N GLU A 4 -38.78 -19.73 23.09
CA GLU A 4 -38.26 -21.10 23.23
C GLU A 4 -37.32 -21.22 24.43
N ILE A 5 -36.55 -20.17 24.73
CA ILE A 5 -35.70 -20.12 25.93
C ILE A 5 -36.56 -20.08 27.20
N ASN A 6 -37.62 -19.26 27.22
CA ASN A 6 -38.52 -19.20 28.38
C ASN A 6 -39.26 -20.51 28.61
N LYS A 7 -39.65 -21.23 27.56
CA LYS A 7 -40.26 -22.55 27.69
C LYS A 7 -39.28 -23.57 28.29
N ILE A 8 -38.03 -23.59 27.84
CA ILE A 8 -36.99 -24.48 28.40
C ILE A 8 -36.71 -24.17 29.87
N ILE A 9 -36.67 -22.89 30.26
CA ILE A 9 -36.46 -22.48 31.66
C ILE A 9 -37.65 -22.90 32.55
N THR A 10 -38.87 -22.74 32.04
CA THR A 10 -40.11 -23.07 32.77
C THR A 10 -40.26 -24.59 32.93
N ASP A 11 -40.01 -25.35 31.86
CA ASP A 11 -40.06 -26.82 31.88
C ASP A 11 -38.95 -27.41 32.79
N ALA A 12 -37.79 -26.75 32.88
CA ALA A 12 -36.70 -27.15 33.78
C ALA A 12 -36.99 -26.80 35.26
N ALA A 13 -37.78 -25.77 35.53
CA ALA A 13 -38.20 -25.40 36.88
C ALA A 13 -39.25 -26.38 37.44
N ASP A 14 -40.19 -26.85 36.60
CA ASP A 14 -41.18 -27.86 36.98
C ASP A 14 -40.56 -29.25 37.26
N ALA A 15 -39.41 -29.55 36.64
CA ALA A 15 -38.65 -30.77 36.92
C ALA A 15 -37.97 -30.78 38.30
N LYS A 16 -37.92 -29.66 39.05
CA LYS A 16 -37.24 -29.55 40.36
C LYS A 16 -37.89 -30.34 41.50
N SER A 17 -39.05 -30.97 41.32
CA SER A 17 -39.68 -31.80 42.36
C SER A 17 -39.13 -33.24 42.47
N LYS A 18 -38.11 -33.62 41.69
CA LYS A 18 -37.37 -34.88 41.86
C LYS A 18 -35.89 -34.56 42.05
N VAL A 19 -35.29 -35.14 43.10
CA VAL A 19 -33.84 -35.07 43.33
C VAL A 19 -33.13 -35.48 42.04
N LEU A 20 -32.43 -34.54 41.40
CA LEU A 20 -31.62 -34.80 40.22
C LEU A 20 -30.62 -35.89 40.58
N ASP A 21 -30.63 -37.02 39.84
CA ASP A 21 -29.67 -38.08 40.10
C ASP A 21 -28.24 -37.56 39.88
N HIS A 22 -27.28 -38.21 40.56
CA HIS A 22 -25.88 -37.81 40.57
C HIS A 22 -25.26 -37.68 39.16
N ASN A 23 -25.77 -38.45 38.19
CA ASN A 23 -25.30 -38.44 36.80
C ASN A 23 -25.81 -37.22 36.05
N THR A 24 -27.07 -36.84 36.28
CA THR A 24 -27.68 -35.65 35.69
C THR A 24 -26.99 -34.38 36.21
N PHE A 25 -26.70 -34.31 37.51
CA PHE A 25 -25.93 -33.19 38.07
C PHE A 25 -24.52 -33.10 37.48
N ARG A 26 -23.79 -34.22 37.38
CA ARG A 26 -22.45 -34.25 36.79
C ARG A 26 -22.45 -33.82 35.32
N ASN A 27 -23.45 -34.22 34.55
CA ASN A 27 -23.61 -33.79 33.15
C ASN A 27 -23.88 -32.29 33.04
N LEU A 28 -24.72 -31.72 33.92
CA LEU A 28 -24.97 -30.28 33.95
C LEU A 28 -23.70 -29.47 34.28
N VAL A 29 -22.90 -29.93 35.24
CA VAL A 29 -21.61 -29.29 35.58
C VAL A 29 -20.63 -29.35 34.41
N ASN A 30 -20.58 -30.48 33.69
CA ASN A 30 -19.71 -30.61 32.51
C ASN A 30 -20.15 -29.72 31.34
N ILE A 31 -21.47 -29.57 31.14
CA ILE A 31 -22.03 -28.64 30.16
C ILE A 31 -21.65 -27.21 30.52
N ASP A 32 -21.78 -26.80 31.79
CA ASP A 32 -21.41 -25.45 32.24
C ASP A 32 -19.90 -25.16 32.02
N ASN A 33 -19.02 -26.09 32.38
CA ASN A 33 -17.58 -25.96 32.13
C ASN A 33 -17.26 -25.85 30.63
N SER A 34 -17.96 -26.61 29.78
CA SER A 34 -17.79 -26.54 28.33
C SER A 34 -18.25 -25.18 27.77
N ILE A 35 -19.38 -24.66 28.27
CA ILE A 35 -19.91 -23.35 27.89
C ILE A 35 -18.94 -22.24 28.31
N GLN A 36 -18.44 -22.25 29.55
CA GLN A 36 -17.48 -21.25 30.03
C GLN A 36 -16.18 -21.27 29.22
N HIS A 37 -15.66 -22.46 28.91
CA HIS A 37 -14.46 -22.60 28.08
C HIS A 37 -14.67 -22.06 26.65
N ASN A 38 -15.82 -22.33 26.04
CA ASN A 38 -16.14 -21.83 24.70
C ASN A 38 -16.37 -20.31 24.69
N LEU A 39 -17.00 -19.75 25.72
CA LEU A 39 -17.16 -18.30 25.89
C LEU A 39 -15.81 -17.61 26.05
N LYS A 40 -14.88 -18.20 26.82
CA LYS A 40 -13.51 -17.67 26.96
C LYS A 40 -12.79 -17.64 25.60
N ARG A 41 -12.86 -18.72 24.82
CA ARG A 41 -12.30 -18.77 23.46
C ARG A 41 -12.94 -17.76 22.50
N LEU A 42 -14.26 -17.58 22.58
CA LEU A 42 -14.96 -16.58 21.77
C LEU A 42 -14.51 -15.15 22.10
N ASN A 43 -14.30 -14.84 23.38
CA ASN A 43 -13.77 -13.55 23.81
C ASN A 43 -12.32 -13.34 23.37
N GLU A 44 -11.46 -14.36 23.49
CA GLU A 44 -10.08 -14.31 22.99
C GLU A 44 -10.05 -14.06 21.48
N ASN A 45 -10.85 -14.80 20.70
CA ASN A 45 -10.97 -14.60 19.25
C ASN A 45 -11.53 -13.21 18.90
N SER A 46 -12.50 -12.69 19.67
CA SER A 46 -13.05 -11.35 19.47
C SER A 46 -12.00 -10.26 19.66
N ASN A 47 -11.16 -10.41 20.69
CA ASN A 47 -10.04 -9.50 20.95
C ASN A 47 -8.97 -9.59 19.85
N GLU A 48 -8.63 -10.80 19.38
CA GLU A 48 -7.70 -10.98 18.25
C GLU A 48 -8.24 -10.32 16.96
N LEU A 49 -9.54 -10.43 16.68
CA LEU A 49 -10.18 -9.76 15.54
C LEU A 49 -10.18 -8.23 15.68
N ALA A 50 -10.38 -7.70 16.90
CA ALA A 50 -10.29 -6.27 17.18
C ALA A 50 -8.86 -5.74 16.95
N ASP A 51 -7.85 -6.46 17.44
CA ASP A 51 -6.44 -6.12 17.27
C ASP A 51 -6.00 -6.19 15.79
N GLN A 52 -6.48 -7.20 15.04
CA GLN A 52 -6.26 -7.26 13.60
C GLN A 52 -6.93 -6.09 12.87
N SER A 53 -8.14 -5.67 13.29
CA SER A 53 -8.82 -4.50 12.73
C SER A 53 -8.01 -3.21 12.92
N VAL A 54 -7.45 -2.98 14.11
CA VAL A 54 -6.57 -1.83 14.39
C VAL A 54 -5.29 -1.90 13.55
N LYS A 55 -4.61 -3.05 13.49
CA LYS A 55 -3.43 -3.25 12.64
C LYS A 55 -3.74 -3.05 11.15
N ASN A 56 -4.89 -3.50 10.68
CA ASN A 56 -5.36 -3.28 9.32
C ASN A 56 -5.66 -1.80 9.05
N LYS A 57 -6.23 -1.07 10.02
CA LYS A 57 -6.46 0.38 9.93
C LYS A 57 -5.14 1.15 9.87
N GLU A 58 -4.16 0.83 10.71
CA GLU A 58 -2.83 1.43 10.66
C GLU A 58 -2.08 1.09 9.37
N THR A 59 -2.17 -0.15 8.90
CA THR A 59 -1.60 -0.58 7.61
C THR A 59 -2.25 0.17 6.45
N ARG A 60 -3.57 0.35 6.48
CA ARG A 60 -4.30 1.18 5.51
C ARG A 60 -3.83 2.63 5.57
N ILE A 61 -3.66 3.24 6.75
CA ILE A 61 -3.16 4.62 6.91
C ILE A 61 -1.72 4.77 6.40
N LYS A 62 -0.82 3.85 6.75
CA LYS A 62 0.57 3.83 6.25
C LYS A 62 0.63 3.61 4.73
N CYS A 63 -0.27 2.79 4.18
CA CYS A 63 -0.43 2.64 2.73
C CYS A 63 -1.08 3.88 2.09
N ARG A 64 -1.90 4.63 2.83
CA ARG A 64 -2.57 5.88 2.40
C ARG A 64 -1.65 7.09 2.33
N LYS A 65 -0.34 6.95 2.59
CA LYS A 65 0.63 8.01 2.25
C LYS A 65 0.44 8.32 0.78
N ARG A 66 -0.21 9.46 0.51
CA ARG A 66 -0.59 9.89 -0.83
C ARG A 66 0.68 9.96 -1.67
N VAL A 67 0.62 9.41 -2.88
CA VAL A 67 1.66 9.66 -3.87
C VAL A 67 1.67 11.17 -4.10
N ASP A 68 2.86 11.77 -4.12
CA ASP A 68 2.96 13.21 -4.29
C ASP A 68 2.36 13.60 -5.66
N LYS A 69 1.59 14.69 -5.71
CA LYS A 69 0.91 15.12 -6.95
C LYS A 69 1.90 15.26 -8.11
N GLN A 70 3.13 15.69 -7.83
CA GLN A 70 4.17 15.82 -8.83
C GLN A 70 4.66 14.48 -9.36
N THR A 71 4.74 13.46 -8.49
CA THR A 71 5.06 12.10 -8.91
C THR A 71 3.96 11.54 -9.82
N VAL A 72 2.69 11.84 -9.57
CA VAL A 72 1.58 11.46 -10.45
C VAL A 72 1.72 12.10 -11.84
N LYS A 73 2.05 13.40 -11.89
CA LYS A 73 2.29 14.13 -13.15
C LYS A 73 3.41 13.46 -13.96
N LEU A 74 4.52 13.12 -13.29
CA LEU A 74 5.65 12.45 -13.94
C LEU A 74 5.27 11.06 -14.49
N ILE A 75 4.45 10.30 -13.76
CA ILE A 75 3.98 8.98 -14.21
C ILE A 75 3.10 9.08 -15.44
N LYS A 76 2.19 10.07 -15.51
CA LYS A 76 1.36 10.30 -16.71
C LYS A 76 2.20 10.52 -17.97
N TRP A 77 3.30 11.26 -17.84
CA TRP A 77 4.19 11.58 -18.95
C TRP A 77 5.34 10.59 -19.15
N TYR A 78 5.46 9.58 -18.30
CA TYR A 78 6.60 8.65 -18.28
C TYR A 78 6.90 8.04 -19.66
N LYS A 79 5.87 7.53 -20.34
CA LYS A 79 6.05 6.88 -21.64
C LYS A 79 6.56 7.84 -22.72
N ILE A 80 6.08 9.08 -22.70
CA ILE A 80 6.47 10.12 -23.65
C ILE A 80 7.90 10.57 -23.35
N LEU A 81 8.21 10.88 -22.09
CA LEU A 81 9.55 11.30 -21.67
C LEU A 81 10.61 10.23 -21.93
N VAL A 82 10.29 8.94 -21.73
CA VAL A 82 11.20 7.83 -22.10
C VAL A 82 11.51 7.79 -23.59
N HIS A 83 10.58 8.22 -24.43
CA HIS A 83 10.76 8.19 -25.87
C HIS A 83 11.52 9.42 -26.39
N ASP A 84 11.24 10.58 -25.81
CA ASP A 84 11.64 11.87 -26.39
C ASP A 84 12.88 12.48 -25.71
N LEU A 85 13.19 12.06 -24.48
CA LEU A 85 14.45 12.43 -23.83
C LEU A 85 15.58 11.56 -24.35
N ASP A 86 16.75 12.18 -24.48
CA ASP A 86 17.95 11.51 -24.92
C ASP A 86 19.11 11.86 -24.00
N ILE A 87 19.55 10.87 -23.23
CA ILE A 87 20.59 11.07 -22.22
C ILE A 87 22.00 11.03 -22.80
N ASP A 88 22.15 10.43 -23.98
CA ASP A 88 23.46 10.23 -24.63
C ASP A 88 23.93 11.51 -25.35
N LYS A 89 23.09 12.56 -25.38
CA LYS A 89 23.51 13.88 -25.82
C LYS A 89 24.57 14.47 -24.89
N PRO A 90 25.58 15.15 -25.45
CA PRO A 90 26.69 15.69 -24.68
C PRO A 90 26.19 16.70 -23.63
N GLY A 91 26.70 16.58 -22.41
CA GLY A 91 26.40 17.48 -21.30
C GLY A 91 25.10 17.18 -20.54
N ILE A 92 24.21 16.31 -21.03
CA ILE A 92 22.96 15.97 -20.31
C ILE A 92 23.26 15.27 -18.98
N LEU A 93 24.12 14.25 -18.98
CA LEU A 93 24.52 13.55 -17.75
C LEU A 93 25.17 14.49 -16.72
N ALA A 94 26.01 15.43 -17.18
CA ALA A 94 26.65 16.41 -16.31
C ALA A 94 25.61 17.35 -15.66
N LYS A 95 24.64 17.85 -16.44
CA LYS A 95 23.53 18.68 -15.94
C LYS A 95 22.67 17.94 -14.92
N LEU A 96 22.34 16.68 -15.20
CA LEU A 96 21.55 15.84 -14.29
C LEU A 96 22.31 15.54 -12.98
N SER A 97 23.61 15.30 -13.05
CA SER A 97 24.48 15.12 -11.88
C SER A 97 24.57 16.40 -11.04
N ALA A 98 24.72 17.56 -11.68
CA ALA A 98 24.80 18.86 -11.00
C ALA A 98 23.53 19.19 -10.19
N LYS A 99 22.38 18.66 -10.58
CA LYS A 99 21.09 18.83 -9.89
C LYS A 99 20.77 17.72 -8.87
N ASP A 100 21.74 16.84 -8.56
CA ASP A 100 21.56 15.69 -7.65
C ASP A 100 20.39 14.76 -8.04
N LEU A 101 20.07 14.71 -9.34
CA LEU A 101 19.03 13.83 -9.88
C LEU A 101 19.53 12.40 -10.00
N ILE A 102 20.84 12.22 -10.12
CA ILE A 102 21.52 10.94 -10.28
C ILE A 102 22.42 10.72 -9.07
N SER A 103 22.23 9.61 -8.34
CA SER A 103 23.18 9.19 -7.31
C SER A 103 24.44 8.61 -7.95
N GLN A 104 25.57 8.58 -7.23
CA GLN A 104 26.81 7.98 -7.72
C GLN A 104 26.63 6.54 -8.24
N ASN A 105 25.78 5.73 -7.59
CA ASN A 105 25.45 4.37 -8.04
C ASN A 105 24.64 4.35 -9.35
N ASN A 106 23.77 5.35 -9.56
CA ASN A 106 23.00 5.46 -10.80
C ASN A 106 23.85 6.00 -11.94
N ASN A 107 24.91 6.77 -11.65
CA ASN A 107 25.82 7.28 -12.67
C ASN A 107 26.47 6.11 -13.43
N LEU A 108 26.91 5.06 -12.72
CA LEU A 108 27.45 3.83 -13.33
C LEU A 108 26.46 3.14 -14.29
N VAL A 109 25.17 3.16 -13.95
CA VAL A 109 24.12 2.55 -14.77
C VAL A 109 23.80 3.41 -16.00
N LEU A 110 23.90 4.74 -15.86
CA LEU A 110 23.63 5.69 -16.94
C LEU A 110 24.82 5.90 -17.86
N THR A 111 26.04 5.59 -17.41
CA THR A 111 27.27 5.60 -18.21
C THR A 111 27.60 4.25 -18.85
N ALA A 112 26.84 3.19 -18.53
CA ALA A 112 27.06 1.88 -19.15
C ALA A 112 26.77 1.92 -20.66
N GLU A 113 27.79 1.65 -21.48
CA GLU A 113 27.70 1.69 -22.95
C GLU A 113 26.73 0.64 -23.53
N GLU A 114 26.53 -0.48 -22.83
CA GLU A 114 25.65 -1.57 -23.27
C GLU A 114 24.15 -1.20 -23.23
N ARG A 115 23.78 -0.09 -22.58
CA ARG A 115 22.37 0.32 -22.43
C ARG A 115 21.96 1.36 -23.45
N THR A 116 20.77 1.18 -24.01
CA THR A 116 20.15 2.17 -24.90
C THR A 116 19.77 3.44 -24.13
N SER A 117 19.80 4.60 -24.80
CA SER A 117 19.34 5.88 -24.23
C SER A 117 17.96 5.76 -23.55
N LYS A 118 17.03 5.02 -24.16
CA LYS A 118 15.69 4.75 -23.60
C LYS A 118 15.74 4.01 -22.26
N GLU A 119 16.61 3.01 -22.11
CA GLU A 119 16.76 2.27 -20.85
C GLU A 119 17.40 3.11 -19.75
N LYS A 120 18.36 3.96 -20.12
CA LYS A 120 18.97 4.92 -19.21
C LYS A 120 17.92 5.94 -18.73
N ILE A 121 17.11 6.51 -19.61
CA ILE A 121 16.00 7.41 -19.22
C ILE A 121 14.95 6.70 -18.36
N ARG A 122 14.56 5.46 -18.67
CA ARG A 122 13.65 4.68 -17.80
C ARG A 122 14.21 4.54 -16.39
N THR A 123 15.51 4.28 -16.28
CA THR A 123 16.20 4.18 -14.99
C THR A 123 16.14 5.52 -14.25
N LEU A 124 16.51 6.62 -14.90
CA LEU A 124 16.46 7.97 -14.32
C LEU A 124 15.05 8.33 -13.81
N LEU A 125 14.04 8.23 -14.67
CA LEU A 125 12.66 8.58 -14.30
C LEU A 125 12.10 7.65 -13.23
N GLY A 126 12.45 6.36 -13.29
CA GLY A 126 12.07 5.38 -12.28
C GLY A 126 12.65 5.72 -10.89
N GLU A 127 13.87 6.24 -10.83
CA GLU A 127 14.50 6.70 -9.59
C GLU A 127 13.83 7.97 -9.04
N ILE A 128 13.53 8.94 -9.91
CA ILE A 128 12.81 10.17 -9.51
C ILE A 128 11.43 9.81 -8.92
N ILE A 129 10.69 8.92 -9.59
CA ILE A 129 9.39 8.41 -9.13
C ILE A 129 9.55 7.63 -7.81
N ARG A 130 10.62 6.84 -7.67
CA ARG A 130 10.88 6.05 -6.45
C ARG A 130 11.20 6.95 -5.27
N LYS A 131 12.03 7.98 -5.44
CA LYS A 131 12.34 8.98 -4.41
C LYS A 131 11.05 9.66 -3.92
N ASN A 132 10.08 9.90 -4.81
CA ASN A 132 8.76 10.49 -4.49
C ASN A 132 8.91 11.73 -3.59
N ALA A 133 9.91 12.55 -3.89
CA ALA A 133 10.26 13.75 -3.18
C ALA A 133 10.02 14.96 -4.08
N SER A 134 9.31 15.97 -3.56
CA SER A 134 8.97 17.18 -4.31
C SER A 134 10.22 17.94 -4.79
N SER A 135 11.29 17.93 -3.99
CA SER A 135 12.58 18.55 -4.35
C SER A 135 13.22 17.89 -5.58
N THR A 136 13.22 16.55 -5.66
CA THR A 136 13.76 15.82 -6.82
C THR A 136 12.96 16.10 -8.08
N TYR A 137 11.63 16.20 -7.98
CA TYR A 137 10.80 16.57 -9.13
C TYR A 137 11.05 18.02 -9.58
N THR A 138 11.19 18.95 -8.63
CA THR A 138 11.47 20.36 -8.94
C THR A 138 12.81 20.49 -9.67
N ALA A 139 13.85 19.83 -9.18
CA ALA A 139 15.14 19.75 -9.85
C ALA A 139 15.04 19.16 -11.27
N PHE A 140 14.18 18.15 -11.47
CA PHE A 140 13.94 17.59 -12.80
C PHE A 140 13.21 18.58 -13.73
N LEU A 141 12.23 19.34 -13.23
CA LEU A 141 11.58 20.38 -14.02
C LEU A 141 12.56 21.48 -14.43
N GLU A 142 13.43 21.93 -13.52
CA GLU A 142 14.46 22.90 -13.85
C GLU A 142 15.40 22.39 -14.93
N PHE A 143 15.81 21.12 -14.85
CA PHE A 143 16.61 20.49 -15.91
C PHE A 143 15.90 20.56 -17.27
N LEU A 144 14.60 20.28 -17.32
CA LEU A 144 13.83 20.37 -18.56
C LEU A 144 13.71 21.81 -19.06
N LYS A 145 13.64 22.80 -18.17
CA LYS A 145 13.55 24.24 -18.52
C LYS A 145 14.87 24.81 -19.04
N GLU A 146 16.00 24.28 -18.59
CA GLU A 146 17.34 24.72 -19.00
C GLU A 146 17.71 24.27 -20.41
N ASP A 147 17.02 23.26 -20.95
CA ASP A 147 17.25 22.76 -22.30
C ASP A 147 16.13 23.20 -23.23
N SER A 148 16.45 24.01 -24.25
CA SER A 148 15.48 24.54 -25.20
C SER A 148 14.68 23.45 -25.92
N GLN A 149 15.24 22.24 -26.06
CA GLN A 149 14.52 21.11 -26.66
C GLN A 149 13.46 20.51 -25.74
N TYR A 150 13.67 20.60 -24.43
CA TYR A 150 12.86 19.92 -23.43
C TYR A 150 11.91 20.86 -22.66
N VAL A 151 12.05 22.17 -22.82
CA VAL A 151 11.22 23.19 -22.14
C VAL A 151 9.72 22.97 -22.32
N GLN A 152 9.28 22.50 -23.49
CA GLN A 152 7.88 22.18 -23.74
C GLN A 152 7.33 21.09 -22.82
N TYR A 153 8.17 20.13 -22.40
CA TYR A 153 7.77 19.06 -21.50
C TYR A 153 7.66 19.57 -20.06
N ALA A 154 8.43 20.59 -19.68
CA ALA A 154 8.30 21.23 -18.38
C ALA A 154 6.92 21.91 -18.24
N SER A 155 6.52 22.72 -19.22
CA SER A 155 5.19 23.36 -19.25
C SER A 155 4.08 22.31 -19.23
N LYS A 156 4.16 21.30 -20.11
CA LYS A 156 3.17 20.20 -20.14
C LYS A 156 3.04 19.48 -18.79
N LEU A 157 4.15 19.21 -18.11
CA LEU A 157 4.14 18.60 -16.77
C LEU A 157 3.50 19.52 -15.73
N GLU A 158 3.81 20.82 -15.75
CA GLU A 158 3.24 21.82 -14.84
C GLU A 158 1.73 21.98 -15.04
N ASP A 159 1.29 22.05 -16.29
CA ASP A 159 -0.12 22.25 -16.68
C ASP A 159 -0.97 21.00 -16.54
N THR A 160 -0.35 19.84 -16.30
CA THR A 160 -1.09 18.58 -16.16
C THR A 160 -1.96 18.59 -14.91
N GLU A 161 -3.27 18.57 -15.11
CA GLU A 161 -4.23 18.38 -14.04
C GLU A 161 -4.24 16.92 -13.54
N ILE A 162 -4.31 16.78 -12.21
CA ILE A 162 -4.39 15.49 -11.54
C ILE A 162 -5.78 15.35 -10.94
N SER A 163 -6.57 14.46 -11.52
CA SER A 163 -7.87 14.10 -10.97
C SER A 163 -7.70 13.25 -9.70
N GLN A 164 -8.77 13.15 -8.91
CA GLN A 164 -8.79 12.24 -7.77
C GLN A 164 -8.63 10.77 -8.20
N PHE A 165 -9.20 10.40 -9.35
CA PHE A 165 -9.06 9.06 -9.92
C PHE A 165 -7.60 8.69 -10.23
N ASP A 166 -6.81 9.63 -10.76
CA ASP A 166 -5.38 9.42 -11.05
C ASP A 166 -4.57 9.06 -9.79
N GLN A 167 -4.90 9.69 -8.66
CA GLN A 167 -4.23 9.42 -7.37
C GLN A 167 -4.65 8.07 -6.81
N GLU A 168 -5.93 7.72 -6.97
CA GLU A 168 -6.49 6.45 -6.49
C GLU A 168 -5.95 5.26 -7.30
N LEU A 169 -5.77 5.40 -8.62
CA LEU A 169 -5.22 4.36 -9.48
C LEU A 169 -3.77 4.00 -9.08
N LEU A 170 -2.96 5.02 -8.76
CA LEU A 170 -1.59 4.81 -8.28
C LEU A 170 -1.52 4.20 -6.88
N PHE A 171 -2.48 4.55 -6.02
CA PHE A 171 -2.64 3.91 -4.72
C PHE A 171 -2.98 2.42 -4.86
N ILE A 172 -3.90 2.07 -5.76
CA ILE A 172 -4.26 0.67 -6.06
C ILE A 172 -3.04 -0.09 -6.59
N GLY A 173 -2.28 0.48 -7.54
CA GLY A 173 -1.05 -0.14 -8.04
C GLY A 173 0.00 -0.42 -6.96
N ARG A 174 0.16 0.48 -5.98
CA ARG A 174 1.05 0.27 -4.82
C ARG A 174 0.54 -0.82 -3.87
N LEU A 175 -0.77 -0.91 -3.66
CA LEU A 175 -1.37 -1.98 -2.86
C LEU A 175 -1.03 -3.33 -3.49
N PHE A 176 -1.30 -3.52 -4.78
CA PHE A 176 -0.99 -4.76 -5.50
C PHE A 176 0.49 -5.13 -5.45
N ASN A 177 1.40 -4.18 -5.64
CA ASN A 177 2.85 -4.46 -5.60
C ASN A 177 3.33 -4.88 -4.19
N LYS A 178 2.73 -4.34 -3.13
CA LYS A 178 3.04 -4.78 -1.75
C LYS A 178 2.49 -6.17 -1.44
N THR A 179 1.27 -6.50 -1.88
CA THR A 179 0.72 -7.86 -1.72
C THR A 179 1.49 -8.89 -2.52
N PHE A 180 1.91 -8.56 -3.75
CA PHE A 180 2.67 -9.49 -4.60
C PHE A 180 4.05 -9.81 -4.04
N LYS A 181 4.78 -8.81 -3.52
CA LYS A 181 6.09 -9.03 -2.87
C LYS A 181 6.01 -9.86 -1.59
N HIS A 182 4.88 -9.83 -0.88
CA HIS A 182 4.68 -10.66 0.30
C HIS A 182 4.37 -12.12 -0.05
N ASN A 183 3.66 -12.37 -1.15
CA ASN A 183 3.32 -13.72 -1.58
C ASN A 183 4.47 -14.45 -2.28
N ASN A 184 5.43 -13.76 -2.90
CA ASN A 184 6.63 -14.38 -3.47
C ASN A 184 7.78 -14.59 -2.46
N ARG A 185 7.58 -14.23 -1.18
CA ARG A 185 8.55 -14.45 -0.10
C ARG A 185 8.19 -15.63 0.82
N LYS A 186 7.07 -16.28 0.58
CA LYS A 186 6.62 -17.50 1.28
C LYS A 186 6.57 -18.64 0.27
#